data_AF-A0A6A8AQ55-F1
#
_entry.id   AF-A0A6A8AQ55-F1
#
_cell.length_a   1.000
_cell.length_b   1.000
_cell.length_c   1.000
_cell.angle_alpha   90.00
_cell.angle_beta   90.00
_cell.angle_gamma   90.00
#
_symmetry.space_group_name_H-M   'P 1'
#
loop_
_entity.id
_entity.type
_entity.pdbx_description
1 polymer ?
#
loop_
_entity_poly.entity_id
_entity_poly.type
_entity_poly.pdbx_seq_one_letter_code
_entity_poly.pdbx_strand_id
1 'polypeptide(L)'
;ADRERLKKRGLSALDCSWVHAKEVFDVSSHWTPRCLPYLVAANPVNYGKPTKLSTVEALAAALYIAGFREQAEELLSKFKWGPQFIILNEELLEGYAQAKDSAGVVEVQKEYVNQSCNAK
;
A
#
# COMPACT_ATOMS: atom_id res chain seq x y z
N ALA A 1 8.31 7.77 8.11
CA ALA A 1 9.20 7.07 9.08
C ALA A 1 10.05 5.91 8.50
N ASP A 2 9.51 5.01 7.65
CA ASP A 2 10.22 3.77 7.28
C ASP A 2 11.22 3.88 6.08
N ARG A 3 11.28 5.03 5.40
CA ARG A 3 12.15 5.27 4.22
C ARG A 3 13.60 4.83 4.42
N GLU A 4 14.25 5.23 5.52
CA GLU A 4 15.66 4.88 5.77
C GLU A 4 15.86 3.39 6.07
N ARG A 5 14.83 2.70 6.60
CA ARG A 5 14.88 1.24 6.78
C ARG A 5 14.81 0.53 5.43
N LEU A 6 13.91 0.98 4.55
CA LEU A 6 13.77 0.46 3.19
C LEU A 6 15.07 0.61 2.39
N LYS A 7 15.76 1.77 2.47
CA LYS A 7 17.06 1.94 1.82
C LYS A 7 18.13 0.96 2.30
N LYS A 8 18.17 0.69 3.61
CA LYS A 8 19.24 -0.11 4.23
C LYS A 8 18.99 -1.61 4.16
N ARG A 9 17.73 -2.04 4.21
CA ARG A 9 17.35 -3.46 4.37
C ARG A 9 16.43 -3.98 3.26
N GLY A 10 15.95 -3.10 2.38
CA GLY A 10 14.99 -3.44 1.34
C GLY A 10 13.55 -3.52 1.84
N LEU A 11 12.68 -3.93 0.92
CA LEU A 11 11.26 -4.20 1.11
C LEU A 11 11.00 -5.64 0.66
N SER A 12 10.21 -6.39 1.41
CA SER A 12 9.85 -7.76 1.07
C SER A 12 8.33 -7.92 1.10
N ALA A 13 7.79 -8.65 0.14
CA ALA A 13 6.40 -9.07 0.12
C ALA A 13 6.33 -10.59 0.08
N LEU A 14 5.29 -11.15 0.70
CA LEU A 14 5.04 -12.59 0.74
C LEU A 14 3.87 -12.88 -0.17
N ASP A 15 4.14 -13.51 -1.30
CA ASP A 15 3.12 -13.92 -2.24
C ASP A 15 2.58 -15.29 -1.82
N CYS A 16 1.41 -15.29 -1.18
CA CYS A 16 0.76 -16.50 -0.73
C CYS A 16 -0.76 -16.40 -0.91
N SER A 17 -1.43 -17.54 -1.04
CA SER A 17 -2.89 -17.55 -1.02
C SER A 17 -3.39 -17.12 0.35
N TRP A 18 -4.54 -16.44 0.39
CA TRP A 18 -5.16 -15.96 1.63
C TRP A 18 -5.40 -17.06 2.67
N VAL A 19 -5.49 -18.32 2.23
CA VAL A 19 -5.66 -19.50 3.08
C VAL A 19 -4.45 -19.74 4.00
N HIS A 20 -3.24 -19.40 3.55
CA HIS A 20 -2.00 -19.66 4.29
C HIS A 20 -1.33 -18.39 4.84
N ALA A 21 -1.86 -17.20 4.52
CA ALA A 21 -1.24 -15.94 4.89
C ALA A 21 -1.01 -15.80 6.41
N LYS A 22 -2.00 -16.22 7.22
CA LYS A 22 -1.91 -16.12 8.68
C LYS A 22 -0.79 -17.00 9.27
N GLU A 23 -0.67 -18.23 8.79
CA GLU A 23 0.37 -19.17 9.23
C GLU A 23 1.77 -18.66 8.89
N VAL A 24 1.93 -18.03 7.72
CA VAL A 24 3.22 -17.46 7.28
C VAL A 24 3.60 -16.22 8.09
N PHE A 25 2.65 -15.38 8.47
CA PHE A 25 2.92 -14.17 9.28
C PHE A 25 3.33 -14.49 10.72
N ASP A 26 2.87 -15.61 11.28
CA ASP A 26 3.18 -16.03 12.65
C ASP A 26 4.61 -16.59 12.82
N VAL A 27 5.34 -16.85 11.73
CA VAL A 27 6.65 -17.54 11.78
C VAL A 27 7.82 -16.57 12.04
N SER A 28 7.62 -15.24 11.96
CA SER A 28 8.76 -14.31 11.88
C SER A 28 8.97 -13.43 13.13
N SER A 29 9.80 -13.90 14.07
CA SER A 29 10.24 -13.09 15.22
C SER A 29 11.22 -11.96 14.87
N HIS A 30 11.80 -11.96 13.66
CA HIS A 30 12.86 -11.03 13.24
C HIS A 30 12.42 -9.97 12.23
N TRP A 31 11.16 -9.98 11.79
CA TRP A 31 10.68 -9.00 10.82
C TRP A 31 10.19 -7.73 11.51
N THR A 32 10.17 -6.63 10.77
CA THR A 32 9.47 -5.41 11.18
C THR A 32 8.21 -5.28 10.32
N PRO A 33 7.12 -5.96 10.68
CA PRO A 33 5.90 -5.93 9.87
C PRO A 33 5.28 -4.52 9.86
N ARG A 34 4.65 -4.22 8.73
CA ARG A 34 3.84 -3.02 8.52
C ARG A 34 2.55 -3.41 7.84
N CYS A 35 1.45 -2.79 8.27
CA CYS A 35 0.18 -2.87 7.58
C CYS A 35 0.08 -1.66 6.64
N LEU A 36 -0.33 -1.88 5.39
CA LEU A 36 -0.64 -0.79 4.48
C LEU A 36 -1.95 -0.11 4.90
N PRO A 37 -2.04 1.22 4.73
CA PRO A 37 -3.28 1.94 4.99
C PRO A 37 -4.34 1.61 3.93
N TYR A 38 -5.55 2.13 4.13
CA TYR A 38 -6.66 1.98 3.19
C TYR A 38 -6.27 2.45 1.79
N LEU A 39 -6.41 1.55 0.83
CA LEU A 39 -6.22 1.78 -0.60
C LEU A 39 -7.21 0.88 -1.35
N VAL A 40 -7.57 1.27 -2.57
CA VAL A 40 -8.52 0.57 -3.43
C VAL A 40 -7.76 -0.15 -4.54
N ALA A 41 -8.09 -1.43 -4.76
CA ALA A 41 -7.43 -2.21 -5.80
C ALA A 41 -7.84 -1.76 -7.21
N ALA A 42 -6.86 -1.68 -8.12
CA ALA A 42 -7.04 -1.45 -9.55
C ALA A 42 -6.79 -2.72 -10.39
N ASN A 43 -6.33 -3.80 -9.76
CA ASN A 43 -6.17 -5.08 -10.45
C ASN A 43 -7.53 -5.65 -10.94
N PRO A 44 -7.56 -6.39 -12.07
CA PRO A 44 -8.81 -6.88 -12.66
C PRO A 44 -9.63 -7.83 -11.77
N VAL A 45 -9.01 -8.51 -10.81
CA VAL A 45 -9.68 -9.52 -9.96
C VAL A 45 -10.46 -8.88 -8.83
N ASN A 46 -9.92 -7.80 -8.25
CA ASN A 46 -10.46 -7.12 -7.08
C ASN A 46 -10.72 -5.63 -7.32
N TYR A 47 -10.89 -5.21 -8.56
CA TYR A 47 -11.10 -3.82 -8.92
C TYR A 47 -12.18 -3.16 -8.04
N GLY A 48 -11.86 -1.99 -7.49
CA GLY A 48 -12.76 -1.23 -6.64
C GLY A 48 -12.93 -1.78 -5.22
N LYS A 49 -12.37 -2.95 -4.89
CA LYS A 49 -12.44 -3.50 -3.53
C LYS A 49 -11.38 -2.85 -2.65
N PRO A 50 -11.76 -2.35 -1.46
CA PRO A 50 -10.80 -1.81 -0.52
C PRO A 50 -9.90 -2.90 0.03
N THR A 51 -8.63 -2.55 0.28
CA THR A 51 -7.57 -3.34 0.94
C THR A 51 -7.23 -4.71 0.31
N LYS A 52 -7.91 -5.12 -0.77
CA LYS A 52 -7.64 -6.35 -1.53
C LYS A 52 -6.63 -6.14 -2.64
N LEU A 53 -5.48 -5.59 -2.25
CA LEU A 53 -4.36 -5.32 -3.14
C LEU A 53 -3.72 -6.63 -3.60
N SER A 54 -3.27 -6.66 -4.85
CA SER A 54 -2.30 -7.64 -5.32
C SER A 54 -0.92 -7.37 -4.71
N THR A 55 -0.04 -8.38 -4.75
CA THR A 55 1.34 -8.26 -4.23
C THR A 55 2.10 -7.09 -4.88
N VAL A 56 1.90 -6.84 -6.17
CA VAL A 56 2.54 -5.71 -6.88
C VAL A 56 1.98 -4.36 -6.43
N GLU A 57 0.66 -4.22 -6.26
CA GLU A 57 0.04 -2.99 -5.76
C GLU A 57 0.49 -2.69 -4.33
N ALA A 58 0.60 -3.72 -3.49
CA ALA A 58 1.08 -3.59 -2.12
C ALA A 58 2.55 -3.10 -2.08
N LEU A 59 3.43 -3.68 -2.90
CA LEU A 59 4.82 -3.23 -3.03
C LEU A 59 4.90 -1.79 -3.54
N ALA A 60 4.15 -1.46 -4.59
CA ALA A 60 4.12 -0.12 -5.17
C ALA A 60 3.61 0.90 -4.16
N ALA A 61 2.54 0.61 -3.42
CA ALA A 61 2.02 1.47 -2.36
C ALA A 61 3.06 1.73 -1.27
N ALA A 62 3.73 0.69 -0.78
CA ALA A 62 4.78 0.82 0.24
C ALA A 62 5.95 1.70 -0.25
N LEU A 63 6.38 1.51 -1.50
CA LEU A 63 7.42 2.34 -2.12
C LEU A 63 6.97 3.79 -2.25
N TYR A 64 5.74 4.02 -2.73
CA TYR A 64 5.18 5.35 -2.94
C TYR A 64 5.09 6.13 -1.61
N ILE A 65 4.51 5.51 -0.58
CA ILE A 65 4.35 6.10 0.76
C ILE A 65 5.73 6.40 1.39
N ALA A 66 6.74 5.58 1.12
CA ALA A 66 8.12 5.83 1.57
C ALA A 66 8.88 6.87 0.70
N GLY A 67 8.23 7.42 -0.32
CA GLY A 67 8.76 8.46 -1.20
C GLY A 67 9.66 7.93 -2.33
N PHE A 68 9.52 6.67 -2.72
CA PHE A 68 10.18 6.05 -3.88
C PHE A 68 9.22 5.96 -5.07
N ARG A 69 8.68 7.11 -5.50
CA ARG A 69 7.60 7.19 -6.49
C ARG A 69 7.98 6.57 -7.84
N GLU A 70 9.17 6.91 -8.36
CA GLU A 70 9.68 6.38 -9.62
C GLU A 70 9.77 4.84 -9.62
N GLN A 71 10.20 4.25 -8.49
CA GLN A 71 10.28 2.79 -8.36
C GLN A 71 8.89 2.15 -8.28
N ALA A 72 7.93 2.82 -7.64
CA ALA A 72 6.54 2.36 -7.61
C ALA A 72 5.90 2.40 -9.01
N GLU A 73 6.12 3.48 -9.76
CA GLU A 73 5.66 3.65 -11.14
C GLU A 73 6.31 2.64 -12.08
N GLU A 74 7.62 2.43 -11.98
CA GLU A 74 8.34 1.44 -12.76
C GLU A 74 7.79 0.03 -12.50
N LEU A 75 7.55 -0.32 -11.25
CA LEU A 75 6.98 -1.62 -10.87
C LEU A 75 5.60 -1.82 -11.49
N LEU A 76 4.73 -0.82 -11.39
CA LEU A 76 3.38 -0.87 -11.95
C LEU A 76 3.36 -0.82 -13.48
N SER A 77 4.33 -0.18 -14.12
CA SER A 77 4.43 -0.08 -15.59
C SER A 77 4.47 -1.43 -16.31
N LYS A 78 4.85 -2.51 -15.61
CA LYS A 78 4.89 -3.87 -16.16
C LYS A 78 3.49 -4.48 -16.34
N PHE A 79 2.46 -3.84 -15.77
CA PHE A 79 1.08 -4.27 -15.84
C PHE A 79 0.25 -3.22 -16.58
N LYS A 80 -0.52 -3.63 -17.58
CA LYS A 80 -1.35 -2.70 -18.39
C LYS A 80 -2.30 -1.85 -17.54
N TRP A 81 -2.83 -2.43 -16.47
CA TRP A 81 -3.72 -1.77 -15.50
C TRP A 81 -2.96 -1.07 -14.36
N GLY A 82 -1.64 -1.30 -14.23
CA GLY A 82 -0.85 -0.85 -13.09
C GLY A 82 -0.89 0.66 -12.86
N PRO A 83 -0.69 1.52 -13.88
CA PRO A 83 -0.78 2.98 -13.70
C PRO A 83 -2.13 3.44 -13.13
N GLN A 84 -3.22 2.72 -13.42
CA GLN A 84 -4.54 3.03 -12.88
C GLN A 84 -4.59 2.91 -11.36
N PHE A 85 -3.72 2.11 -10.74
CA PHE A 85 -3.62 2.00 -9.29
C PHE A 85 -3.23 3.34 -8.63
N ILE A 86 -2.24 4.03 -9.20
CA ILE A 86 -1.81 5.34 -8.69
C ILE A 86 -2.92 6.36 -8.93
N ILE A 87 -3.48 6.40 -10.14
CA ILE A 87 -4.57 7.34 -10.50
C ILE A 87 -5.78 7.16 -9.56
N LEU A 88 -6.19 5.92 -9.31
CA LEU A 88 -7.33 5.60 -8.45
C LEU A 88 -7.11 6.03 -6.99
N ASN A 89 -5.86 6.05 -6.53
CA ASN A 89 -5.52 6.29 -5.13
C ASN A 89 -4.68 7.56 -4.95
N GLU A 90 -4.66 8.48 -5.92
CA GLU A 90 -3.71 9.60 -5.97
C GLU A 90 -3.77 10.44 -4.69
N GLU A 91 -4.97 10.90 -4.32
CA GLU A 91 -5.20 11.70 -3.11
C GLU A 91 -4.68 11.00 -1.84
N LEU A 92 -4.98 9.70 -1.70
CA LEU A 92 -4.56 8.90 -0.56
C LEU A 92 -3.05 8.70 -0.53
N LEU A 93 -2.44 8.32 -1.66
CA LEU A 93 -1.01 8.06 -1.79
C LEU A 93 -0.19 9.33 -1.54
N GLU A 94 -0.66 10.47 -2.03
CA GLU A 94 -0.07 11.78 -1.76
C GLU A 94 -0.16 12.14 -0.28
N GLY A 95 -1.35 12.02 0.32
CA GLY A 95 -1.55 12.29 1.74
C GLY A 95 -0.69 11.40 2.64
N TYR A 96 -0.63 10.10 2.35
CA TYR A 96 0.21 9.16 3.10
C TYR A 96 1.71 9.44 2.93
N ALA A 97 2.16 9.84 1.74
CA ALA A 97 3.57 10.15 1.50
C ALA A 97 4.03 11.43 2.23
N GLN A 98 3.12 12.36 2.49
CA GLN A 98 3.39 13.59 3.25
C GLN A 98 3.35 13.36 4.77
N ALA A 99 2.72 12.27 5.23
CA ALA A 99 2.66 11.95 6.65
C ALA A 99 4.05 11.64 7.24
N LYS A 100 4.36 12.30 8.36
CA LYS A 100 5.65 12.15 9.05
C LYS A 100 5.83 10.73 9.63
N ASP A 101 4.75 10.19 10.19
CA ASP A 101 4.72 8.93 10.91
C ASP A 101 3.38 8.21 10.73
N SER A 102 3.25 7.05 11.40
CA SER A 102 2.07 6.21 11.33
C SER A 102 0.81 6.88 11.87
N ALA A 103 0.92 7.84 12.80
CA ALA A 103 -0.25 8.55 13.31
C ALA A 103 -0.85 9.44 12.22
N GLY A 104 -0.02 10.19 11.51
CA GLY A 104 -0.46 11.01 10.37
C GLY A 104 -1.08 10.18 9.24
N VAL A 105 -0.52 9.00 8.95
CA VAL A 105 -1.12 8.07 7.95
C VAL A 105 -2.53 7.64 8.37
N VAL A 106 -2.74 7.34 9.65
CA VAL A 106 -4.04 6.94 10.17
C VAL A 106 -5.04 8.11 10.17
N GLU A 107 -4.59 9.34 10.39
CA GLU A 107 -5.44 10.53 10.29
C GLU A 107 -5.93 10.75 8.86
N VAL A 108 -5.04 10.75 7.87
CA VAL A 108 -5.41 10.85 6.43
C VAL A 108 -6.44 9.77 6.06
N GLN A 109 -6.21 8.53 6.50
CA GLN A 109 -7.14 7.43 6.25
C GLN A 109 -8.52 7.70 6.86
N LYS A 110 -8.58 8.18 8.11
CA LYS A 110 -9.85 8.46 8.80
C LYS A 110 -10.61 9.58 8.11
N GLU A 111 -9.93 10.64 7.70
CA GLU A 111 -10.53 11.76 6.98
C GLU A 111 -11.19 11.29 5.68
N TYR A 112 -10.48 10.51 4.88
CA TYR A 112 -11.00 9.97 3.62
C TYR A 112 -12.23 9.07 3.82
N VAL A 113 -12.18 8.15 4.80
CA VAL A 113 -13.29 7.24 5.08
C VAL A 113 -14.52 8.02 5.59
N ASN A 114 -14.31 9.03 6.44
CA ASN A 114 -15.41 9.85 6.96
C ASN A 114 -16.07 10.69 5.85
N GLN A 115 -15.28 11.30 4.97
CA GLN A 115 -15.80 12.04 3.81
C GLN A 115 -16.61 11.12 2.89
N SER A 116 -16.08 9.92 2.61
CA SER A 116 -16.75 8.92 1.78
C SER A 116 -18.07 8.39 2.39
N CYS A 117 -18.16 8.32 3.72
CA CYS A 117 -19.39 7.97 4.42
C CYS A 117 -20.43 9.09 4.43
N ASN A 118 -19.99 10.36 4.48
CA ASN A 118 -20.86 11.53 4.51
C ASN A 118 -21.33 11.98 3.12
N ALA A 119 -20.71 11.51 2.04
CA ALA A 119 -21.09 11.80 0.66
C ALA A 119 -22.29 10.95 0.15
N LYS A 120 -23.15 10.46 1.07
CA LYS A 120 -24.38 9.70 0.75
C LYS A 120 -25.63 10.51 1.00
#